data_AF-A0A3C0JBC4-F1
#
_entry.id   AF-A0A3C0JBC4-F1
#
_cell.length_a   1.000
_cell.length_b   1.000
_cell.length_c   1.000
_cell.angle_alpha   90.00
_cell.angle_beta   90.00
_cell.angle_gamma   90.00
#
_symmetry.space_group_name_H-M   'P 1'
#
loop_
_entity.id
_entity.type
_entity.pdbx_description
1 polymer ?
#
loop_
_entity_poly.entity_id
_entity_poly.type
_entity_poly.pdbx_seq_one_letter_code
_entity_poly.pdbx_strand_id
1 'polypeptide(L)'
;PAWNPAAQAHLSMPDHHELRADDVVLRRLHGALAAAAEQGPKDFAGLLQVPGVGARTVRSLAMVAEVVHGTPCRFSDPARFSLAHGGKDRHPFPVPIKVLDRTIGVLKQAVSQARLGNEEKLQAIRRLDAQARLLEPTATGPSLKDYIAGERRDSHGYGGRSVFGRETAPDAAARVSSSAPDTGPGSLVLRPARP
;
A
#
# COMPACT_ATOMS: atom_id res chain seq x y z
N PRO A 1 14.48 -7.43 31.07
CA PRO A 1 13.66 -8.66 30.93
C PRO A 1 14.06 -9.43 29.67
N ALA A 2 14.47 -10.69 29.81
CA ALA A 2 14.82 -11.56 28.68
C ALA A 2 13.57 -11.94 27.88
N TRP A 3 13.68 -11.92 26.56
CA TRP A 3 12.61 -12.30 25.62
C TRP A 3 12.22 -13.78 25.82
N ASN A 4 10.98 -14.04 26.26
CA ASN A 4 10.43 -15.39 26.41
C ASN A 4 9.43 -15.69 25.26
N PRO A 5 9.82 -16.48 24.25
CA PRO A 5 8.95 -16.78 23.11
C PRO A 5 7.73 -17.65 23.47
N ALA A 6 7.78 -18.40 24.57
CA ALA A 6 6.68 -19.26 25.01
C ALA A 6 5.53 -18.50 25.70
N ALA A 7 5.74 -17.23 26.06
CA ALA A 7 4.73 -16.37 26.70
C ALA A 7 3.95 -15.50 25.70
N GLN A 8 4.12 -15.72 24.39
CA GLN A 8 3.43 -14.95 23.36
C GLN A 8 2.08 -15.57 23.03
N ALA A 9 1.08 -14.73 22.72
CA ALA A 9 -0.15 -15.17 22.08
C ALA A 9 0.22 -15.91 20.80
N HIS A 10 -0.19 -17.18 20.71
CA HIS A 10 0.07 -18.04 19.56
C HIS A 10 -0.48 -17.35 18.30
N LEU A 11 0.41 -16.94 17.40
CA LEU A 11 0.05 -16.24 16.19
C LEU A 11 -0.48 -17.29 15.18
N SER A 12 -1.79 -17.51 15.19
CA SER A 12 -2.47 -18.32 14.17
C SER A 12 -2.64 -17.45 12.92
N MET A 13 -1.92 -17.78 11.86
CA MET A 13 -2.02 -17.11 10.56
C MET A 13 -2.37 -18.13 9.48
N PRO A 14 -3.10 -17.71 8.42
CA PRO A 14 -3.36 -18.57 7.28
C PRO A 14 -2.07 -18.92 6.51
N ASP A 15 -2.06 -20.07 5.84
CA ASP A 15 -0.93 -20.52 5.00
C ASP A 15 -0.81 -19.79 3.65
N HIS A 16 -1.53 -18.66 3.48
CA HIS A 16 -1.56 -17.90 2.24
C HIS A 16 -1.27 -16.42 2.47
N HIS A 17 -0.58 -15.81 1.50
CA HIS A 17 -0.23 -14.39 1.53
C HIS A 17 -1.24 -13.54 0.76
N GLU A 18 -2.07 -14.16 -0.08
CA GLU A 18 -3.02 -13.48 -0.95
C GLU A 18 -4.15 -12.83 -0.15
N LEU A 19 -4.40 -11.55 -0.41
CA LEU A 19 -5.53 -10.85 0.18
C LEU A 19 -6.81 -11.23 -0.56
N ARG A 20 -7.75 -11.89 0.13
CA ARG A 20 -9.05 -12.31 -0.42
C ARG A 20 -10.15 -11.33 0.00
N ALA A 21 -11.29 -11.41 -0.68
CA ALA A 21 -12.44 -10.57 -0.36
C ALA A 21 -12.96 -10.82 1.07
N ASP A 22 -12.85 -12.06 1.56
CA ASP A 22 -13.29 -12.44 2.90
C ASP A 22 -12.37 -11.86 4.01
N ASP A 23 -11.15 -11.44 3.68
CA ASP A 23 -10.19 -10.84 4.63
C ASP A 23 -10.44 -9.34 4.84
N VAL A 24 -11.33 -8.72 4.04
CA VAL A 24 -11.48 -7.27 3.97
C VAL A 24 -12.95 -6.85 3.90
N VAL A 25 -13.37 -5.97 4.79
CA VAL A 25 -14.68 -5.32 4.71
C VAL A 25 -14.63 -4.25 3.61
N LEU A 26 -15.00 -4.62 2.38
CA LEU A 26 -14.79 -3.81 1.17
C LEU A 26 -15.39 -2.39 1.23
N ARG A 27 -16.54 -2.22 1.89
CA ARG A 27 -17.15 -0.89 2.10
C ARG A 27 -16.23 0.10 2.84
N ARG A 28 -15.36 -0.38 3.73
CA ARG A 28 -14.38 0.47 4.44
C ARG A 28 -13.31 0.99 3.48
N LEU A 29 -12.86 0.15 2.54
CA LEU A 29 -11.98 0.59 1.46
C LEU A 29 -12.67 1.65 0.61
N HIS A 30 -13.92 1.43 0.20
CA HIS A 30 -14.69 2.40 -0.60
C HIS A 30 -14.86 3.73 0.13
N GLY A 31 -15.20 3.70 1.42
CA GLY A 31 -15.28 4.90 2.27
C GLY A 31 -13.96 5.68 2.30
N ALA A 32 -12.83 5.00 2.48
CA ALA A 32 -11.51 5.64 2.48
C ALA A 32 -11.14 6.24 1.12
N LEU A 33 -11.44 5.54 0.02
CA LEU A 33 -11.20 6.03 -1.34
C LEU A 33 -12.07 7.25 -1.66
N ALA A 34 -13.35 7.21 -1.29
CA ALA A 34 -14.28 8.31 -1.46
C ALA A 34 -13.88 9.53 -0.60
N ALA A 35 -13.48 9.31 0.66
CA ALA A 35 -12.97 10.37 1.52
C ALA A 35 -11.73 11.05 0.93
N ALA A 36 -10.79 10.28 0.39
CA ALA A 36 -9.62 10.83 -0.27
C ALA A 36 -9.98 11.65 -1.53
N ALA A 37 -11.02 11.27 -2.27
CA ALA A 37 -11.49 11.99 -3.46
C ALA A 37 -12.27 13.27 -3.10
N GLU A 38 -13.14 13.21 -2.10
CA GLU A 38 -14.06 14.31 -1.73
C GLU A 38 -13.42 15.34 -0.79
N GLN A 39 -12.59 14.90 0.17
CA GLN A 39 -11.94 15.78 1.15
C GLN A 39 -10.52 16.18 0.75
N GLY A 40 -9.91 15.46 -0.20
CA GLY A 40 -8.61 15.82 -0.79
C GLY A 40 -8.55 17.27 -1.32
N PRO A 41 -9.63 17.87 -1.85
CA PRO A 41 -9.63 19.26 -2.32
C PRO A 41 -10.06 20.33 -1.30
N LYS A 42 -10.94 20.03 -0.33
CA LYS A 42 -11.61 21.06 0.51
C LYS A 42 -10.88 21.40 1.80
N ASP A 43 -10.39 20.38 2.51
CA ASP A 43 -9.78 20.53 3.85
C ASP A 43 -8.24 20.46 3.83
N PHE A 44 -7.69 20.29 2.63
CA PHE A 44 -6.35 19.78 2.44
C PHE A 44 -5.37 20.83 1.93
N ALA A 45 -5.70 22.12 1.95
CA ALA A 45 -4.75 23.18 1.62
C ALA A 45 -3.41 23.00 2.38
N GLY A 46 -3.46 22.71 3.70
CA GLY A 46 -2.25 22.48 4.50
C GLY A 46 -1.48 21.18 4.21
N LEU A 47 -2.13 20.16 3.64
CA LEU A 47 -1.52 18.88 3.28
C LEU A 47 -1.05 18.84 1.82
N LEU A 48 -1.76 19.51 0.92
CA LEU A 48 -1.38 19.78 -0.47
C LEU A 48 -0.26 20.82 -0.57
N GLN A 49 -0.16 21.74 0.39
CA GLN A 49 0.98 22.66 0.54
C GLN A 49 2.28 21.92 0.81
N VAL A 50 2.23 20.67 1.28
CA VAL A 50 3.44 19.86 1.37
C VAL A 50 3.78 19.44 -0.07
N PRO A 51 4.97 19.80 -0.63
CA PRO A 51 5.31 19.53 -2.02
C PRO A 51 5.47 18.03 -2.32
N GLY A 52 4.68 17.49 -3.26
CA GLY A 52 4.69 16.06 -3.61
C GLY A 52 3.64 15.20 -2.90
N VAL A 53 2.68 15.78 -2.17
CA VAL A 53 1.43 15.07 -1.83
C VAL A 53 0.52 15.09 -3.05
N GLY A 54 0.30 13.91 -3.65
CA GLY A 54 -0.67 13.73 -4.73
C GLY A 54 -1.87 12.87 -4.31
N ALA A 55 -2.82 12.66 -5.23
CA ALA A 55 -4.04 11.89 -4.97
C ALA A 55 -3.76 10.49 -4.39
N ARG A 56 -2.73 9.78 -4.88
CA ARG A 56 -2.35 8.46 -4.35
C ARG A 56 -1.84 8.51 -2.91
N THR A 57 -1.14 9.58 -2.52
CA THR A 57 -0.71 9.82 -1.14
C THR A 57 -1.89 10.14 -0.25
N VAL A 58 -2.84 10.95 -0.71
CA VAL A 58 -4.07 11.26 0.05
C VAL A 58 -4.88 9.98 0.29
N ARG A 59 -4.99 9.08 -0.70
CA ARG A 59 -5.58 7.75 -0.52
C ARG A 59 -4.87 6.94 0.57
N SER A 60 -3.53 6.90 0.56
CA SER A 60 -2.76 6.26 1.64
C SER A 60 -3.02 6.89 3.00
N LEU A 61 -3.07 8.22 3.08
CA LEU A 61 -3.35 8.93 4.32
C LEU A 61 -4.76 8.64 4.84
N ALA A 62 -5.75 8.51 3.96
CA ALA A 62 -7.12 8.16 4.36
C ALA A 62 -7.20 6.76 4.97
N MET A 63 -6.50 5.78 4.38
CA MET A 63 -6.42 4.43 4.93
C MET A 63 -5.61 4.38 6.25
N VAL A 64 -4.53 5.17 6.35
CA VAL A 64 -3.72 5.25 7.59
C VAL A 64 -4.43 6.03 8.70
N ALA A 65 -5.26 7.02 8.37
CA ALA A 65 -6.00 7.80 9.35
C ALA A 65 -6.84 6.91 10.27
N GLU A 66 -7.40 5.83 9.74
CA GLU A 66 -8.16 4.87 10.53
C GLU A 66 -7.26 4.02 11.44
N VAL A 67 -6.01 3.74 11.08
CA VAL A 67 -5.06 3.09 12.01
C VAL A 67 -4.77 4.01 13.20
N VAL A 68 -4.69 5.32 12.96
CA VAL A 68 -4.32 6.32 13.99
C VAL A 68 -5.51 6.75 14.84
N HIS A 69 -6.71 6.84 14.26
CA HIS A 69 -7.92 7.41 14.89
C HIS A 69 -9.10 6.41 14.97
N GLY A 70 -8.93 5.20 14.46
CA GLY A 70 -9.88 4.09 14.49
C GLY A 70 -10.29 3.67 15.89
N THR A 71 -11.53 3.20 16.04
CA THR A 71 -11.96 2.50 17.26
C THR A 71 -11.53 1.02 17.21
N PRO A 72 -11.31 0.35 18.36
CA PRO A 72 -10.84 -1.05 18.40
C PRO A 72 -11.67 -2.04 17.57
N CYS A 73 -12.99 -1.85 17.47
CA CYS A 73 -13.87 -2.71 16.66
C CYS A 73 -13.59 -2.66 15.14
N ARG A 74 -12.78 -1.71 14.67
CA ARG A 74 -12.40 -1.56 13.26
C ARG A 74 -11.14 -2.33 12.87
N PHE A 75 -10.55 -3.06 13.81
CA PHE A 75 -9.40 -3.93 13.59
C PHE A 75 -9.82 -5.40 13.37
N SER A 76 -11.10 -5.64 13.07
CA SER A 76 -11.65 -6.96 12.73
C SER A 76 -11.07 -7.54 11.43
N ASP A 77 -10.64 -6.67 10.50
CA ASP A 77 -10.10 -7.00 9.18
C ASP A 77 -8.72 -6.33 8.98
N PRO A 78 -7.70 -6.73 9.77
CA PRO A 78 -6.40 -6.04 9.80
C PRO A 78 -5.66 -6.12 8.46
N ALA A 79 -5.97 -7.14 7.65
CA ALA A 79 -5.37 -7.37 6.34
C ALA A 79 -5.57 -6.17 5.39
N ARG A 80 -6.67 -5.41 5.54
CA ARG A 80 -6.95 -4.23 4.71
C ARG A 80 -5.93 -3.11 4.82
N PHE A 81 -5.21 -2.99 5.94
CA PHE A 81 -4.23 -1.92 6.11
C PHE A 81 -3.04 -2.08 5.15
N SER A 82 -2.81 -3.31 4.67
CA SER A 82 -1.87 -3.57 3.56
C SER A 82 -2.26 -2.85 2.26
N LEU A 83 -3.53 -2.48 2.05
CA LEU A 83 -3.98 -1.77 0.84
C LEU A 83 -3.48 -0.32 0.77
N ALA A 84 -2.96 0.23 1.88
CA ALA A 84 -2.38 1.57 1.89
C ALA A 84 -1.02 1.61 1.17
N HIS A 85 -0.18 0.60 1.39
CA HIS A 85 1.23 0.59 0.95
C HIS A 85 1.73 -0.75 0.42
N GLY A 86 0.85 -1.72 0.17
CA GLY A 86 1.22 -3.03 -0.35
C GLY A 86 2.00 -3.87 0.65
N GLY A 87 2.73 -4.84 0.13
CA GLY A 87 3.56 -5.76 0.89
C GLY A 87 4.91 -6.02 0.24
N LYS A 88 5.91 -6.34 1.07
CA LYS A 88 7.29 -6.59 0.64
C LYS A 88 7.41 -7.82 -0.28
N ASP A 89 6.46 -8.73 -0.22
CA ASP A 89 6.35 -9.95 -1.02
C ASP A 89 5.44 -9.78 -2.25
N ARG A 90 5.01 -8.55 -2.56
CA ARG A 90 4.05 -8.19 -3.62
C ARG A 90 2.60 -8.54 -3.33
N HIS A 91 2.25 -8.90 -2.10
CA HIS A 91 0.87 -9.11 -1.69
C HIS A 91 0.42 -8.00 -0.73
N PRO A 92 -0.67 -7.27 -1.03
CA PRO A 92 -1.50 -7.36 -2.23
C PRO A 92 -0.80 -6.87 -3.51
N PHE A 93 0.10 -5.90 -3.37
CA PHE A 93 0.92 -5.35 -4.46
C PHE A 93 2.29 -4.91 -3.91
N PRO A 94 3.31 -4.67 -4.77
CA PRO A 94 4.64 -4.24 -4.34
C PRO A 94 4.61 -2.89 -3.63
N VAL A 95 5.52 -2.66 -2.67
CA VAL A 95 5.51 -1.43 -1.87
C VAL A 95 5.82 -0.20 -2.73
N PRO A 96 4.92 0.80 -2.84
CA PRO A 96 5.16 2.02 -3.58
C PRO A 96 6.00 2.98 -2.74
N ILE A 97 7.32 2.80 -2.73
CA ILE A 97 8.22 3.48 -1.77
C ILE A 97 8.10 5.01 -1.80
N LYS A 98 7.89 5.63 -2.96
CA LYS A 98 7.72 7.09 -3.05
C LYS A 98 6.47 7.56 -2.29
N VAL A 99 5.38 6.79 -2.37
CA VAL A 99 4.13 7.10 -1.67
C VAL A 99 4.28 6.82 -0.18
N LEU A 100 4.97 5.74 0.19
CA LEU A 100 5.28 5.42 1.59
C LEU A 100 6.11 6.52 2.25
N ASP A 101 7.24 6.91 1.65
CA ASP A 101 8.10 7.99 2.13
C ASP A 101 7.33 9.29 2.31
N ARG A 102 6.45 9.59 1.34
CA ARG A 102 5.62 10.78 1.40
C ARG A 102 4.62 10.75 2.56
N THR A 103 3.97 9.61 2.75
CA THR A 103 3.01 9.39 3.84
C THR A 103 3.72 9.54 5.19
N ILE A 104 4.89 8.91 5.35
CA ILE A 104 5.71 9.02 6.56
C ILE A 104 6.13 10.48 6.81
N GLY A 105 6.57 11.19 5.77
CA GLY A 105 6.97 12.60 5.86
C GLY A 105 5.84 13.49 6.37
N VAL A 106 4.64 13.32 5.81
CA VAL A 106 3.44 14.04 6.26
C VAL A 106 3.13 13.77 7.73
N LEU A 107 3.13 12.51 8.15
CA LEU A 107 2.83 12.11 9.53
C LEU A 107 3.89 12.66 10.51
N LYS A 108 5.18 12.54 10.16
CA LYS A 108 6.28 13.10 10.96
C LYS A 108 6.13 14.61 11.14
N GLN A 109 5.82 15.32 10.06
CA GLN A 109 5.62 16.77 10.11
C GLN A 109 4.39 17.13 10.95
N ALA A 110 3.28 16.41 10.80
CA ALA A 110 2.07 16.63 11.58
C ALA A 110 2.32 16.45 13.09
N VAL A 111 2.99 15.38 13.49
CA VAL A 111 3.36 15.14 14.89
C VAL A 111 4.34 16.20 15.41
N SER A 112 5.34 16.56 14.62
CA SER A 112 6.31 17.60 15.01
C SER A 112 5.65 18.96 15.22
N GLN A 113 4.68 19.33 14.37
CA GLN A 113 3.97 20.60 14.46
C GLN A 113 2.96 20.60 15.61
N ALA A 114 2.24 19.49 15.84
CA ALA A 114 1.31 19.35 16.95
C ALA A 114 2.01 19.53 18.31
N ARG A 115 3.26 19.07 18.46
CA ARG A 115 4.07 19.32 19.66
C ARG A 115 4.36 20.80 19.94
N LEU A 116 4.25 21.65 18.93
CA LEU A 116 4.41 23.10 19.02
C LEU A 116 3.05 23.83 19.12
N GLY A 117 1.95 23.10 19.29
CA GLY A 117 0.58 23.63 19.31
C GLY A 117 -0.09 23.75 17.93
N ASN A 118 0.63 23.43 16.85
CA ASN A 118 0.13 23.53 15.47
C ASN A 118 -0.52 22.20 15.02
N GLU A 119 -1.79 21.99 15.37
CA GLU A 119 -2.47 20.71 15.14
C GLU A 119 -3.17 20.56 13.78
N GLU A 120 -3.13 21.57 12.91
CA GLU A 120 -3.93 21.61 11.67
C GLU A 120 -3.81 20.34 10.81
N LYS A 121 -2.58 19.82 10.65
CA LYS A 121 -2.32 18.60 9.87
C LYS A 121 -2.86 17.34 10.53
N LEU A 122 -2.76 17.24 11.85
CA LEU A 122 -3.29 16.11 12.60
C LEU A 122 -4.82 16.11 12.56
N GLN A 123 -5.42 17.30 12.70
CA GLN A 123 -6.87 17.48 12.54
C GLN A 123 -7.32 17.13 11.12
N ALA A 124 -6.55 17.48 10.09
CA ALA A 124 -6.86 17.09 8.71
C ALA A 124 -6.83 15.56 8.50
N ILE A 125 -5.87 14.85 9.10
CA ILE A 125 -5.82 13.38 9.07
C ILE A 125 -7.03 12.80 9.82
N ARG A 126 -7.39 13.34 10.99
CA ARG A 126 -8.60 12.93 11.72
C ARG A 126 -9.88 13.12 10.89
N ARG A 127 -9.99 14.23 10.14
CA ARG A 127 -11.14 14.48 9.25
C ARG A 127 -11.23 13.48 8.10
N LEU A 128 -10.11 12.95 7.59
CA LEU A 128 -10.15 11.86 6.60
C LEU A 128 -10.84 10.61 7.14
N ASP A 129 -10.48 10.18 8.35
CA ASP A 129 -11.13 9.03 8.99
C ASP A 129 -12.61 9.32 9.29
N ALA A 130 -12.94 10.52 9.78
CA ALA A 130 -14.33 10.92 10.01
C ALA A 130 -15.16 10.89 8.71
N GLN A 131 -14.63 11.43 7.61
CA GLN A 131 -15.29 11.38 6.30
C GLN A 131 -15.40 9.95 5.78
N ALA A 132 -14.35 9.13 5.92
CA ALA A 132 -14.38 7.74 5.47
C ALA A 132 -15.51 6.96 6.14
N ARG A 133 -15.75 7.21 7.44
CA ARG A 133 -16.87 6.64 8.20
C ARG A 133 -18.23 7.18 7.73
N LEU A 134 -18.32 8.46 7.43
CA LEU A 134 -19.55 9.08 6.91
C LEU A 134 -19.95 8.47 5.56
N LEU A 135 -18.96 8.24 4.69
CA LEU A 135 -19.18 7.73 3.34
C LEU A 135 -19.28 6.21 3.26
N GLU A 136 -18.75 5.46 4.23
CA GLU A 136 -18.76 3.98 4.26
C GLU A 136 -20.12 3.33 3.90
N PRO A 137 -21.29 3.83 4.37
CA PRO A 137 -22.57 3.20 4.06
C PRO A 137 -23.03 3.37 2.60
N THR A 138 -22.57 4.43 1.92
CA THR A 138 -23.04 4.82 0.58
C THR A 138 -21.97 4.75 -0.49
N ALA A 139 -20.69 4.72 -0.11
CA ALA A 139 -19.57 4.72 -1.03
C ALA A 139 -19.53 3.41 -1.81
N THR A 140 -19.41 3.55 -3.13
CA THR A 140 -19.16 2.46 -4.06
C THR A 140 -17.77 2.60 -4.64
N GLY A 141 -17.16 1.49 -5.04
CA GLY A 141 -15.84 1.51 -5.64
C GLY A 141 -15.50 0.22 -6.37
N PRO A 142 -14.24 0.07 -6.80
CA PRO A 142 -13.79 -1.12 -7.52
C PRO A 142 -13.92 -2.37 -6.65
N SER A 143 -13.96 -3.54 -7.29
CA SER A 143 -13.75 -4.81 -6.58
C SER A 143 -12.34 -4.83 -5.97
N LEU A 144 -12.13 -5.65 -4.94
CA LEU A 144 -10.79 -5.83 -4.35
C LEU A 144 -9.77 -6.24 -5.40
N LYS A 145 -10.16 -7.17 -6.29
CA LYS A 145 -9.32 -7.66 -7.38
C LYS A 145 -8.92 -6.55 -8.34
N ASP A 146 -9.86 -5.70 -8.75
CA ASP A 146 -9.60 -4.59 -9.69
C ASP A 146 -8.73 -3.52 -9.06
N TYR A 147 -8.95 -3.21 -7.78
CA TYR A 147 -8.10 -2.29 -7.02
C TYR A 147 -6.65 -2.79 -6.97
N ILE A 148 -6.45 -4.06 -6.59
CA ILE A 148 -5.12 -4.67 -6.54
C ILE A 148 -4.47 -4.71 -7.93
N ALA A 149 -5.23 -5.02 -8.98
CA ALA A 149 -4.73 -5.04 -10.35
C ALA A 149 -4.30 -3.64 -10.83
N GLY A 150 -5.02 -2.58 -10.43
CA GLY A 150 -4.61 -1.20 -10.66
C GLY A 150 -3.28 -0.88 -9.97
N GLU A 151 -3.19 -1.14 -8.67
CA GLU A 151 -1.97 -0.86 -7.89
C GLU A 151 -0.75 -1.63 -8.41
N ARG A 152 -0.92 -2.89 -8.86
CA ARG A 152 0.16 -3.66 -9.49
C ARG A 152 0.65 -3.00 -10.77
N ARG A 153 -0.25 -2.56 -11.65
CA ARG A 153 0.12 -1.86 -12.89
C ARG A 153 0.87 -0.56 -12.60
N ASP A 154 0.40 0.21 -11.63
CA ASP A 154 0.93 1.55 -11.35
C ASP A 154 2.20 1.54 -10.46
N SER A 155 2.45 0.43 -9.76
CA SER A 155 3.52 0.29 -8.76
C SER A 155 4.90 0.79 -9.23
N HIS A 156 5.30 0.46 -10.47
CA HIS A 156 6.58 0.87 -11.04
C HIS A 156 6.78 2.40 -11.06
N GLY A 157 5.72 3.17 -11.37
CA GLY A 157 5.75 4.64 -11.37
C GLY A 157 6.00 5.22 -9.98
N TYR A 158 5.51 4.54 -8.94
CA TYR A 158 5.69 4.90 -7.54
C TYR A 158 6.95 4.32 -6.89
N GLY A 159 7.85 3.74 -7.67
CA GLY A 159 9.07 3.10 -7.17
C GLY A 159 8.79 1.75 -6.50
N GLY A 160 7.85 0.98 -7.04
CA GLY A 160 7.46 -0.34 -6.56
C GLY A 160 8.68 -1.18 -6.17
N ARG A 161 8.68 -1.65 -4.92
CA ARG A 161 9.77 -2.44 -4.34
C ARG A 161 9.21 -3.69 -3.67
N SER A 162 9.89 -4.79 -3.89
CA SER A 162 9.66 -6.05 -3.20
C SER A 162 10.98 -6.71 -2.85
N VAL A 163 10.93 -7.83 -2.11
CA VAL A 163 12.08 -8.69 -1.84
C VAL A 163 12.71 -9.25 -3.13
N PHE A 164 11.95 -9.25 -4.23
CA PHE A 164 12.39 -9.67 -5.55
C PHE A 164 13.03 -8.54 -6.37
N GLY A 165 13.12 -7.32 -5.82
CA GLY A 165 13.80 -6.20 -6.47
C GLY A 165 12.89 -5.00 -6.74
N ARG A 166 13.18 -4.27 -7.82
CA ARG A 166 12.39 -3.12 -8.28
C ARG A 166 11.39 -3.59 -9.33
N GLU A 167 10.18 -3.06 -9.25
CA GLU A 167 9.13 -3.36 -10.23
C GLU A 167 9.39 -2.59 -11.53
N THR A 168 9.21 -3.29 -12.64
CA THR A 168 9.39 -2.74 -13.99
C THR A 168 8.05 -2.38 -14.62
N ALA A 169 8.06 -1.49 -15.60
CA ALA A 169 6.86 -1.16 -16.36
C ALA A 169 6.33 -2.43 -17.09
N PRO A 170 5.00 -2.57 -17.26
CA PRO A 170 4.41 -3.75 -17.92
C PRO A 170 5.02 -4.07 -19.29
N ASP A 171 5.27 -3.04 -20.11
CA ASP A 171 5.87 -3.19 -21.45
C ASP A 171 7.34 -3.63 -21.38
N ALA A 172 8.06 -3.25 -20.33
CA ALA A 172 9.43 -3.70 -20.10
C ALA A 172 9.47 -5.14 -19.59
N ALA A 173 8.51 -5.55 -18.75
CA ALA A 173 8.40 -6.92 -18.26
C ALA A 173 8.09 -7.91 -19.41
N ALA A 174 7.18 -7.55 -20.32
CA ALA A 174 6.85 -8.35 -21.50
C ALA A 174 8.06 -8.58 -22.42
N ARG A 175 8.91 -7.56 -22.60
CA ARG A 175 10.15 -7.65 -23.40
C ARG A 175 11.21 -8.54 -22.74
N VAL A 176 11.31 -8.52 -21.42
CA VAL A 176 12.25 -9.37 -20.66
C VAL A 176 11.79 -10.83 -20.66
N SER A 177 10.49 -11.11 -20.59
CA SER A 177 9.98 -12.49 -20.71
C SER A 177 10.16 -13.08 -22.11
N SER A 178 10.18 -12.25 -23.15
CA SER A 178 10.46 -12.69 -24.53
C SER A 178 11.96 -12.84 -24.84
N SER A 179 12.86 -12.39 -23.97
CA SER A 179 14.31 -12.47 -24.15
C SER A 179 14.99 -13.54 -23.28
N ALA A 180 14.22 -14.42 -22.65
CA ALA A 180 14.79 -15.58 -21.97
C ALA A 180 15.40 -16.54 -23.01
N PRO A 181 16.67 -16.97 -22.86
CA PRO A 181 17.27 -17.90 -23.80
C PRO A 181 16.56 -19.25 -23.73
N ASP A 182 16.12 -19.73 -24.89
CA ASP A 182 15.62 -21.07 -25.12
C ASP A 182 16.70 -22.09 -24.72
N THR A 183 16.65 -22.57 -23.48
CA THR A 183 17.47 -23.69 -23.04
C THR A 183 16.72 -24.97 -23.36
N GLY A 184 16.60 -25.26 -24.66
CA GLY A 184 16.21 -26.59 -25.15
C GLY A 184 17.32 -27.61 -24.86
N PRO A 185 16.98 -28.90 -24.69
CA PRO A 185 17.99 -29.94 -24.44
C PRO A 185 18.65 -30.38 -25.75
N GLY A 186 19.98 -30.29 -25.82
CA GLY A 186 20.81 -30.84 -26.91
C GLY A 186 21.38 -29.76 -27.84
N SER A 187 22.69 -29.60 -27.99
CA SER A 187 23.64 -30.64 -28.40
C SER A 187 25.05 -30.32 -27.89
N LEU A 188 25.74 -31.36 -27.41
CA LEU A 188 27.14 -31.29 -27.01
C LEU A 188 28.01 -31.19 -28.29
N VAL A 189 28.40 -29.98 -28.68
CA VAL A 189 29.36 -29.79 -29.77
C VAL A 189 30.77 -30.00 -29.20
N LEU A 190 31.31 -31.20 -29.40
CA LEU A 190 32.71 -31.54 -29.18
C LEU A 190 33.60 -30.63 -30.07
N ARG A 191 34.40 -29.77 -29.45
CA ARG A 191 35.44 -28.98 -30.12
C ARG A 191 36.70 -29.84 -30.27
N PRO A 192 37.33 -29.92 -31.46
CA PRO A 192 38.59 -30.63 -31.60
C PRO A 192 39.73 -29.86 -30.93
N ALA A 193 40.59 -30.58 -30.21
CA ALA A 193 41.85 -30.10 -29.68
C ALA A 193 42.78 -29.70 -30.83
N ARG A 194 43.38 -28.50 -30.74
CA ARG A 194 44.45 -28.08 -31.66
C ARG A 194 45.80 -28.61 -31.16
N PRO A 195 46.75 -28.89 -32.08
CA PRO A 195 48.09 -29.38 -31.75
C PRO A 195 48.94 -28.34 -31.02
#